data_AF-A0A1T1E4K4-F1
#
_entry.id   AF-A0A1T1E4K4-F1
#
_cell.length_a   1.000
_cell.length_b   1.000
_cell.length_c   1.000
_cell.angle_alpha   90.00
_cell.angle_beta   90.00
_cell.angle_gamma   90.00
#
_symmetry.space_group_name_H-M   'P 1'
#
loop_
_entity.id
_entity.type
_entity.pdbx_description
1 polymer ?
#
loop_
_entity_poly.entity_id
_entity_poly.type
_entity_poly.pdbx_seq_one_letter_code
_entity_poly.pdbx_strand_id
1 'polypeptide(L)'
;MSFKRTYLILLIALTTITNCIYTNVKTPGWFYSQSYTDVRGMDPVGKLSGQSCGEGWFWLVYTGDESYEAAVQNAIQDKADLLFDVQTDYYVKSIFFNLYFYKCTRVTGIGVKLPHRLIKKE
;
A
#
# COMPACT_ATOMS: atom_id res chain seq x y z
N MET A 1 -22.85 13.18 -41.01
CA MET A 1 -22.67 12.34 -39.80
C MET A 1 -23.63 12.85 -38.74
N SER A 2 -24.51 11.98 -38.23
CA SER A 2 -25.67 12.36 -37.40
C SER A 2 -25.26 13.07 -36.10
N PHE A 3 -25.87 14.22 -35.82
CA PHE A 3 -25.65 15.08 -34.64
C PHE A 3 -25.71 14.30 -33.31
N LYS A 4 -26.56 13.26 -33.23
CA LYS A 4 -26.65 12.33 -32.09
C LYS A 4 -25.36 11.53 -31.84
N ARG A 5 -24.64 11.17 -32.90
CA ARG A 5 -23.40 10.40 -32.83
C ARG A 5 -22.26 11.27 -32.30
N THR A 6 -22.22 12.54 -32.67
CA THR A 6 -21.25 13.50 -32.15
C THR A 6 -21.45 13.76 -30.65
N TYR A 7 -22.71 13.94 -30.20
CA TYR A 7 -23.02 14.10 -28.78
C TYR A 7 -22.66 12.88 -27.94
N LEU A 8 -22.90 11.66 -28.45
CA LEU A 8 -22.53 10.43 -27.77
C LEU A 8 -21.00 10.32 -27.59
N ILE A 9 -20.22 10.64 -28.63
CA ILE A 9 -18.75 10.64 -28.57
C ILE A 9 -18.25 11.68 -27.56
N LEU A 10 -18.87 12.86 -27.53
CA LEU A 10 -18.50 13.95 -26.63
C LEU A 10 -18.83 13.62 -25.17
N LEU A 11 -19.95 12.94 -24.91
CA LEU A 11 -20.33 12.42 -23.59
C LEU A 11 -19.33 11.37 -23.09
N ILE A 12 -18.97 10.40 -23.94
CA ILE A 12 -17.99 9.36 -23.62
C ILE A 12 -16.64 10.00 -23.32
N ALA A 13 -16.19 10.93 -24.17
CA ALA A 13 -14.95 11.67 -23.96
C ALA A 13 -14.97 12.42 -22.61
N LEU A 14 -16.07 13.13 -22.28
CA LEU A 14 -16.19 13.86 -21.01
C LEU A 14 -16.07 12.92 -19.80
N THR A 15 -16.75 11.77 -19.82
CA THR A 15 -16.71 10.79 -18.72
C THR A 15 -15.31 10.17 -18.54
N THR A 16 -14.58 9.96 -19.63
CA THR A 16 -13.20 9.48 -19.57
C THR A 16 -12.21 10.56 -19.11
N ILE A 17 -12.52 11.85 -19.32
CA ILE A 17 -11.66 12.96 -18.89
C ILE A 17 -11.83 13.26 -17.38
N THR A 18 -13.01 13.00 -16.81
CA THR A 18 -13.28 13.19 -15.36
C THR A 18 -12.66 12.10 -14.46
N ASN A 19 -12.02 11.08 -15.04
CA ASN A 19 -10.90 10.26 -14.49
C ASN A 19 -10.98 9.62 -13.08
N CYS A 20 -12.14 9.50 -12.45
CA CYS A 20 -12.31 8.52 -11.36
C CYS A 20 -13.79 8.25 -11.09
N ILE A 21 -14.29 7.08 -11.50
CA ILE A 21 -15.63 6.62 -11.16
C ILE A 21 -15.64 6.07 -9.73
N TYR A 22 -14.57 5.38 -9.33
CA TYR A 22 -14.45 4.78 -8.02
C TYR A 22 -13.00 4.81 -7.53
N THR A 23 -12.81 5.29 -6.31
CA THR A 23 -11.53 5.20 -5.61
C THR A 23 -11.76 4.70 -4.19
N ASN A 24 -11.10 3.59 -3.87
CA ASN A 24 -11.04 3.06 -2.53
C ASN A 24 -9.66 2.44 -2.33
N VAL A 25 -8.71 3.33 -2.10
CA VAL A 25 -7.32 3.00 -1.83
C VAL A 25 -6.93 3.56 -0.47
N LYS A 26 -6.15 2.81 0.30
CA LYS A 26 -5.46 3.38 1.46
C LYS A 26 -4.03 3.71 1.06
N THR A 27 -3.69 4.98 1.15
CA THR A 27 -2.35 5.47 0.83
C THR A 27 -1.49 5.54 2.10
N PRO A 28 -0.17 5.34 1.98
CA PRO A 28 0.73 5.44 3.13
C PRO A 28 0.86 6.91 3.53
N GLY A 29 0.54 7.18 4.79
CA GLY A 29 0.67 8.50 5.40
C GLY A 29 2.00 8.68 6.13
N TRP A 30 1.96 9.45 7.22
CA TRP A 30 3.09 9.56 8.13
C TRP A 30 3.11 8.37 9.09
N PHE A 31 4.25 7.70 9.20
CA PHE A 31 4.45 6.60 10.14
C PHE A 31 5.67 6.86 11.02
N TYR A 32 5.57 6.44 12.29
CA TYR A 32 6.69 6.45 13.21
C TYR A 32 7.38 5.10 13.16
N SER A 33 8.63 5.07 12.71
CA SER A 33 9.47 3.89 12.86
C SER A 33 9.96 3.78 14.30
N GLN A 34 9.99 2.55 14.82
CA GLN A 34 10.59 2.27 16.12
C GLN A 34 12.11 2.37 16.01
N SER A 35 12.71 3.13 16.92
CA SER A 35 14.16 3.28 16.99
C SER A 35 14.79 2.13 17.80
N TYR A 36 16.11 1.97 17.69
CA TYR A 36 16.82 0.93 18.44
C TYR A 36 16.61 1.03 19.96
N THR A 37 16.41 2.23 20.49
CA THR A 37 16.13 2.43 21.92
C THR A 37 14.76 1.88 22.34
N ASP A 38 13.78 1.89 21.43
CA ASP A 38 12.42 1.44 21.70
C ASP A 38 12.31 -0.09 21.73
N VAL A 39 13.18 -0.77 20.99
CA VAL A 39 13.23 -2.24 20.90
C VAL A 39 14.36 -2.86 21.72
N ARG A 40 15.06 -2.06 22.54
CA ARG A 40 16.18 -2.53 23.34
C ARG A 40 15.72 -3.58 24.35
N GLY A 41 16.26 -4.79 24.23
CA GLY A 41 15.90 -5.93 25.10
C GLY A 41 14.76 -6.80 24.56
N MET A 42 14.33 -6.57 23.32
CA MET A 42 13.48 -7.49 22.56
C MET A 42 14.33 -8.49 21.76
N ASP A 43 13.79 -9.68 21.50
CA ASP A 43 14.53 -10.72 20.76
C ASP A 43 14.39 -10.49 19.24
N PRO A 44 15.49 -10.28 18.50
CA PRO A 44 15.44 -10.10 17.06
C PRO A 44 15.18 -11.44 16.35
N VAL A 45 14.24 -11.42 15.41
CA VAL A 45 13.88 -12.57 14.56
C VAL A 45 14.63 -12.53 13.22
N GLY A 46 15.29 -11.40 12.92
CA GLY A 46 16.04 -11.17 11.70
C GLY A 46 15.31 -10.25 10.71
N LYS A 47 15.86 -10.13 9.51
CA LYS A 47 15.35 -9.21 8.48
C LYS A 47 14.07 -9.76 7.87
N LEU A 48 12.99 -8.98 7.95
CA LEU A 48 11.69 -9.27 7.37
C LEU A 48 11.37 -8.24 6.29
N SER A 49 10.59 -8.66 5.30
CA SER A 49 10.11 -7.79 4.24
C SER A 49 8.70 -8.18 3.86
N GLY A 50 7.88 -7.17 3.57
CA GLY A 50 6.53 -7.34 3.07
C GLY A 50 6.18 -6.24 2.10
N GLN A 51 5.09 -6.46 1.38
CA GLN A 51 4.57 -5.47 0.44
C GLN A 51 3.06 -5.49 0.43
N SER A 52 2.45 -4.36 0.11
CA SER A 52 1.02 -4.25 -0.13
C SER A 52 0.77 -3.28 -1.28
N CYS A 53 -0.23 -3.57 -2.12
CA CYS A 53 -0.43 -2.88 -3.39
C CYS A 53 -1.87 -2.39 -3.58
N GLY A 54 -1.97 -1.23 -4.21
CA GLY A 54 -3.17 -0.76 -4.89
C GLY A 54 -3.04 -0.97 -6.40
N GLU A 55 -4.16 -1.19 -7.07
CA GLU A 55 -4.25 -1.37 -8.51
C GLU A 55 -5.33 -0.49 -9.12
N GLY A 56 -5.04 0.06 -10.29
CA GLY A 56 -5.92 0.93 -11.04
C GLY A 56 -6.23 0.36 -12.42
N TRP A 57 -7.50 0.50 -12.80
CA TRP A 57 -8.06 -0.09 -14.01
C TRP A 57 -8.75 0.97 -14.87
N PHE A 58 -8.44 0.94 -16.16
CA PHE A 58 -9.03 1.73 -17.23
C PHE A 58 -9.11 3.23 -16.97
N TRP A 59 -8.27 3.78 -16.09
CA TRP A 59 -8.35 5.17 -15.60
C TRP A 59 -9.62 5.53 -14.83
N LEU A 60 -10.45 4.55 -14.48
CA LEU A 60 -11.77 4.78 -13.89
C LEU A 60 -11.86 4.29 -12.46
N VAL A 61 -11.13 3.22 -12.14
CA VAL A 61 -11.23 2.52 -10.86
C VAL A 61 -9.85 2.45 -10.23
N TYR A 62 -9.70 2.90 -9.00
CA TYR A 62 -8.50 2.66 -8.20
C TYR A 62 -8.87 1.99 -6.88
N THR A 63 -8.29 0.82 -6.60
CA THR A 63 -8.64 0.02 -5.43
C THR A 63 -7.45 -0.72 -4.84
N GLY A 64 -7.55 -1.07 -3.56
CA GLY A 64 -6.57 -1.89 -2.86
C GLY A 64 -6.03 -1.19 -1.62
N ASP A 65 -5.00 -1.78 -1.02
CA ASP A 65 -4.40 -1.26 0.20
C ASP A 65 -2.89 -1.16 -0.03
N GLU A 66 -2.41 0.05 -0.32
CA GLU A 66 -0.98 0.35 -0.42
C GLU A 66 -0.47 0.99 0.88
N SER A 67 -1.20 0.87 1.98
CA SER A 67 -0.81 1.48 3.25
C SER A 67 0.45 0.84 3.82
N TYR A 68 1.15 1.62 4.63
CA TYR A 68 2.32 1.15 5.36
C TYR A 68 1.92 0.01 6.32
N GLU A 69 0.77 0.13 6.97
CA GLU A 69 0.24 -0.83 7.93
C GLU A 69 0.00 -2.19 7.27
N ALA A 70 -0.63 -2.22 6.09
CA ALA A 70 -0.84 -3.46 5.35
C ALA A 70 0.50 -4.09 4.91
N ALA A 71 1.46 -3.27 4.47
CA ALA A 71 2.79 -3.76 4.10
C ALA A 71 3.56 -4.34 5.31
N VAL A 72 3.44 -3.71 6.48
CA VAL A 72 4.03 -4.18 7.74
C VAL A 72 3.36 -5.46 8.22
N GLN A 73 2.04 -5.55 8.18
CA GLN A 73 1.33 -6.79 8.50
C GLN A 73 1.77 -7.94 7.59
N ASN A 74 1.92 -7.68 6.29
CA ASN A 74 2.42 -8.67 5.34
C ASN A 74 3.89 -9.05 5.58
N ALA A 75 4.69 -8.17 6.19
CA ALA A 75 6.09 -8.44 6.53
C ALA A 75 6.24 -9.24 7.83
N ILE A 76 5.45 -8.88 8.86
CA ILE A 76 5.49 -9.45 10.19
C ILE A 76 4.82 -10.84 10.21
N GLN A 77 3.61 -10.94 9.66
CA GLN A 77 2.76 -12.14 9.71
C GLN A 77 2.77 -12.75 11.12
N ASP A 78 3.28 -13.98 11.28
CA ASP A 78 3.40 -14.68 12.56
C ASP A 78 4.86 -14.76 13.07
N LYS A 79 5.80 -14.07 12.41
CA LYS A 79 7.23 -14.23 12.67
C LYS A 79 7.73 -13.28 13.75
N ALA A 80 7.21 -12.07 13.80
CA ALA A 80 7.58 -11.03 14.75
C ALA A 80 6.32 -10.36 15.33
N ASP A 81 6.49 -9.43 16.24
CA ASP A 81 5.39 -8.56 16.69
C ASP A 81 5.56 -7.13 16.19
N LEU A 82 6.81 -6.69 16.00
CA LEU A 82 7.16 -5.34 15.57
C LEU A 82 8.31 -5.39 14.56
N LEU A 83 8.40 -4.36 13.73
CA LEU A 83 9.59 -4.09 12.91
C LEU A 83 10.32 -2.85 13.45
N PHE A 84 11.64 -2.93 13.54
CA PHE A 84 12.51 -1.79 13.79
C PHE A 84 13.44 -1.53 12.61
N ASP A 85 13.95 -0.30 12.53
CA ASP A 85 14.80 0.16 11.43
C ASP A 85 14.15 -0.11 10.05
N VAL A 86 12.91 0.36 9.91
CA VAL A 86 12.09 0.08 8.73
C VAL A 86 12.46 1.03 7.60
N GLN A 87 12.86 0.44 6.49
CA GLN A 87 13.01 1.09 5.20
C GLN A 87 11.75 0.86 4.38
N THR A 88 11.21 1.94 3.81
CA THR A 88 9.99 1.92 3.02
C THR A 88 10.29 2.42 1.61
N ASP A 89 10.03 1.57 0.63
CA ASP A 89 10.21 1.86 -0.78
C ASP A 89 8.87 1.78 -1.51
N TYR A 90 8.70 2.59 -2.55
CA TYR A 90 7.52 2.53 -3.41
C TYR A 90 7.89 2.04 -4.79
N TYR A 91 7.06 1.14 -5.31
CA TYR A 91 7.18 0.63 -6.68
C TYR A 91 5.90 0.93 -7.44
N VAL A 92 6.02 1.57 -8.61
CA VAL A 92 4.89 1.83 -9.51
C VAL A 92 5.20 1.18 -10.85
N LYS A 93 4.24 0.40 -11.36
CA LYS A 93 4.29 -0.12 -12.72
C LYS A 93 3.02 0.23 -13.45
N SER A 94 3.20 0.74 -14.66
CA SER A 94 2.13 1.09 -15.57
C SER A 94 2.20 0.19 -16.81
N ILE A 95 1.04 -0.25 -17.27
CA ILE A 95 0.87 -1.09 -18.46
C ILE A 95 -0.12 -0.39 -19.40
N PHE A 96 0.21 -0.38 -20.69
CA PHE A 96 -0.60 0.21 -21.77
C PHE A 96 -1.09 1.63 -21.46
N PHE A 97 -0.16 2.59 -21.35
CA PHE A 97 -0.50 3.97 -21.00
C PHE A 97 -1.45 4.01 -19.79
N ASN A 98 -1.08 3.43 -18.64
CA ASN A 98 -1.86 3.44 -17.40
C ASN A 98 -3.30 2.88 -17.46
N LEU A 99 -3.68 2.18 -18.54
CA LEU A 99 -4.92 1.41 -18.58
C LEU A 99 -4.96 0.35 -17.49
N TYR A 100 -3.80 -0.17 -17.12
CA TYR A 100 -3.63 -0.90 -15.89
C TYR A 100 -2.37 -0.42 -15.21
N PHE A 101 -2.45 -0.08 -13.93
CA PHE A 101 -1.28 0.22 -13.14
C PHE A 101 -1.41 -0.39 -11.77
N TYR A 102 -0.29 -0.66 -11.13
CA TYR A 102 -0.27 -1.01 -9.72
C TYR A 102 0.85 -0.25 -9.04
N LYS A 103 0.57 0.16 -7.81
CA LYS A 103 1.49 0.84 -6.92
C LYS A 103 1.58 0.03 -5.65
N CYS A 104 2.80 -0.35 -5.29
CA CYS A 104 3.09 -1.16 -4.13
C CYS A 104 3.99 -0.39 -3.17
N THR A 105 3.65 -0.49 -1.89
CA THR A 105 4.50 -0.10 -0.78
C THR A 105 5.22 -1.33 -0.30
N ARG A 106 6.56 -1.29 -0.33
CA ARG A 106 7.42 -2.34 0.18
C ARG A 106 8.09 -1.86 1.45
N VAL A 107 7.99 -2.66 2.50
CA VAL A 107 8.67 -2.40 3.76
C VAL A 107 9.68 -3.49 4.02
N THR A 108 10.84 -3.09 4.52
CA THR A 108 11.91 -3.99 4.93
C THR A 108 12.47 -3.50 6.25
N GLY A 109 12.60 -4.38 7.24
CA GLY A 109 13.13 -4.02 8.54
C GLY A 109 13.56 -5.25 9.32
N ILE A 110 13.96 -5.06 10.57
CA ILE A 110 14.31 -6.18 11.45
C ILE A 110 13.11 -6.47 12.35
N GLY A 111 12.61 -7.71 12.30
CA GLY A 111 11.54 -8.17 13.17
C GLY A 111 12.04 -8.40 14.58
N VAL A 112 11.25 -7.99 15.57
CA VAL A 112 11.47 -8.30 16.99
C VAL A 112 10.22 -8.88 17.61
N LYS A 113 10.41 -9.76 18.59
CA LYS A 113 9.33 -10.28 19.43
C LYS A 113 9.24 -9.51 20.72
N LEU A 114 8.01 -9.16 21.09
CA LEU A 114 7.73 -8.50 22.36
C LEU A 114 8.03 -9.48 23.51
N PRO A 115 8.75 -9.06 24.55
CA PRO A 115 8.92 -9.88 25.74
C PRO A 115 7.56 -10.16 26.36
N HIS A 116 7.33 -11.41 26.80
CA HIS A 116 6.05 -11.90 27.34
C HIS A 116 5.40 -11.02 28.43
N ARG A 117 6.16 -10.15 29.10
CA ARG A 117 5.66 -9.19 30.10
C ARG A 117 4.84 -8.02 29.53
N LEU A 118 5.00 -7.69 28.24
CA LEU A 118 4.28 -6.60 27.57
C LEU A 118 3.04 -7.09 26.81
N ILE A 119 2.88 -8.41 26.66
CA ILE A 119 1.66 -9.05 26.14
C ILE A 119 0.61 -9.06 27.27
N LYS A 120 0.18 -7.88 27.72
CA LYS A 120 -0.98 -7.80 28.61
C LYS A 120 -2.20 -8.04 27.74
N LYS A 121 -2.68 -9.28 27.74
CA LYS A 121 -4.05 -9.63 27.35
C LYS A 121 -5.00 -8.79 28.22
N GLU A 122 -6.01 -8.23 27.57
CA GLU A 122 -7.21 -7.66 28.20
C GLU A 122 -7.76 -8.57 29.30
#